data_AF-C6LA96-F1
#
_entry.id   AF-C6LA96-F1
#
_cell.length_a   1.000
_cell.length_b   1.000
_cell.length_c   1.000
_cell.angle_alpha   90.00
_cell.angle_beta   90.00
_cell.angle_gamma   90.00
#
_symmetry.space_group_name_H-M   'P 1'
#
loop_
_entity.id
_entity.type
_entity.pdbx_description
1 polymer ?
#
loop_
_entity_poly.entity_id
_entity_poly.type
_entity_poly.pdbx_seq_one_letter_code
_entity_poly.pdbx_strand_id
1 'polypeptide(L)'
;MGTVSLEKMNHLFWLGRYTERVYTTLLLFDRYYDIMIDKDEHVYQEYCRRLAIPDIYTDRKQFTQSYLFSEQNPDSMYANLQRAFDNAVVLREEVSSEVLAYIQMSLDTLKAAQGGAAPVMELQKVTDYLLAFWGAADDYVENEESRNVIKCGKYLERLDLYFRFDSPVAMMEKEYSKLNNRMERVSLPCSKEHLDAFMDIAQKGERQRRYTEALELLGSAIGV
;
A
#
# COMPACT_ATOMS: atom_id res chain seq x y z
N MET A 1 18.74 -24.29 -0.40
CA MET A 1 17.63 -23.35 -0.27
C MET A 1 16.71 -23.58 -1.45
N GLY A 2 15.45 -23.93 -1.21
CA GLY A 2 14.48 -24.23 -2.27
C GLY A 2 14.06 -22.95 -3.00
N THR A 3 13.86 -23.03 -4.30
CA THR A 3 13.33 -21.95 -5.13
C THR A 3 11.90 -21.63 -4.69
N VAL A 4 11.61 -20.35 -4.40
CA VAL A 4 10.23 -19.91 -4.15
C VAL A 4 9.45 -20.05 -5.46
N SER A 5 8.31 -20.74 -5.43
CA SER A 5 7.46 -20.88 -6.63
C SER A 5 6.93 -19.51 -7.08
N LEU A 6 6.66 -19.34 -8.38
CA LEU A 6 6.07 -18.11 -8.93
C LEU A 6 4.77 -17.71 -8.23
N GLU A 7 3.92 -18.67 -7.89
CA GLU A 7 2.67 -18.44 -7.16
C GLU A 7 2.92 -17.79 -5.78
N LYS A 8 3.84 -18.37 -4.98
CA LYS A 8 4.26 -17.78 -3.70
C LYS A 8 4.87 -16.38 -3.86
N MET A 9 5.66 -16.15 -4.91
CA MET A 9 6.19 -14.80 -5.19
C MET A 9 5.08 -13.81 -5.49
N ASN A 10 4.02 -14.23 -6.19
CA ASN A 10 2.85 -13.40 -6.44
C ASN A 10 2.15 -12.99 -5.14
N HIS A 11 1.90 -13.97 -4.26
CA HIS A 11 1.34 -13.69 -2.95
C HIS A 11 2.22 -12.74 -2.11
N LEU A 12 3.54 -12.94 -2.12
CA LEU A 12 4.48 -12.10 -1.35
C LEU A 12 4.50 -10.66 -1.88
N PHE A 13 4.44 -10.50 -3.20
CA PHE A 13 4.42 -9.20 -3.86
C PHE A 13 3.15 -8.43 -3.51
N TRP A 14 1.98 -9.07 -3.66
CA TRP A 14 0.70 -8.45 -3.31
C TRP A 14 0.54 -8.21 -1.83
N LEU A 15 1.08 -9.08 -0.97
CA LEU A 15 1.16 -8.83 0.47
C LEU A 15 1.88 -7.50 0.77
N GLY A 16 3.03 -7.28 0.13
CA GLY A 16 3.76 -6.01 0.23
C GLY A 16 2.96 -4.81 -0.27
N ARG A 17 2.29 -4.94 -1.42
CA ARG A 17 1.46 -3.87 -1.99
C ARG A 17 0.26 -3.53 -1.10
N TYR A 18 -0.54 -4.51 -0.70
CA TYR A 18 -1.75 -4.26 0.08
C TYR A 18 -1.44 -3.68 1.46
N THR A 19 -0.40 -4.16 2.15
CA THR A 19 0.01 -3.59 3.44
C THR A 19 0.50 -2.15 3.31
N GLU A 20 1.27 -1.84 2.27
CA GLU A 20 1.68 -0.47 1.98
C GLU A 20 0.52 0.43 1.60
N ARG A 21 -0.41 -0.07 0.78
CA ARG A 21 -1.58 0.69 0.34
C ARG A 21 -2.36 1.17 1.55
N VAL A 22 -2.72 0.25 2.45
CA VAL A 22 -3.44 0.58 3.69
C VAL A 22 -2.65 1.55 4.56
N TYR A 23 -1.34 1.32 4.75
CA TYR A 23 -0.51 2.20 5.57
C TYR A 23 -0.50 3.65 5.05
N THR A 24 -0.16 3.83 3.76
CA THR A 24 -0.01 5.17 3.19
C THR A 24 -1.35 5.86 2.98
N THR A 25 -2.40 5.13 2.56
CA THR A 25 -3.74 5.72 2.44
C THR A 25 -4.30 6.13 3.79
N LEU A 26 -3.99 5.43 4.86
CA LEU A 26 -4.39 5.80 6.22
C LEU A 26 -3.72 7.10 6.69
N LEU A 27 -2.41 7.25 6.50
CA LEU A 27 -1.70 8.51 6.80
C LEU A 27 -2.21 9.70 5.96
N LEU A 28 -2.59 9.44 4.72
CA LEU A 28 -3.23 10.45 3.87
C LEU A 28 -4.64 10.76 4.36
N PHE A 29 -5.40 9.73 4.73
CA PHE A 29 -6.77 9.87 5.21
C PHE A 29 -6.82 10.75 6.45
N ASP A 30 -5.95 10.54 7.45
CA ASP A 30 -5.92 11.37 8.66
C ASP A 30 -5.79 12.87 8.32
N ARG A 31 -4.89 13.21 7.40
CA ARG A 31 -4.72 14.60 6.94
C ARG A 31 -5.96 15.15 6.23
N TYR A 32 -6.58 14.35 5.37
CA TYR A 32 -7.81 14.76 4.67
C TYR A 32 -8.99 14.83 5.65
N TYR A 33 -9.02 13.98 6.66
CA TYR A 33 -10.07 13.94 7.67
C TYR A 33 -10.11 15.22 8.50
N ASP A 34 -8.94 15.74 8.89
CA ASP A 34 -8.84 17.05 9.54
C ASP A 34 -9.38 18.17 8.64
N ILE A 35 -9.00 18.18 7.35
CA ILE A 35 -9.51 19.17 6.38
C ILE A 35 -11.03 19.05 6.21
N MET A 36 -11.55 17.83 6.17
CA MET A 36 -12.99 17.58 6.05
C MET A 36 -13.78 18.04 7.28
N ILE A 37 -13.18 18.10 8.46
CA ILE A 37 -13.81 18.64 9.67
C ILE A 37 -13.71 20.17 9.70
N ASP A 38 -12.54 20.72 9.40
CA ASP A 38 -12.22 22.12 9.69
C ASP A 38 -12.51 23.09 8.54
N LYS A 39 -12.47 22.61 7.28
CA LYS A 39 -12.39 23.49 6.10
C LYS A 39 -13.36 23.14 4.98
N ASP A 40 -13.35 21.89 4.52
CA ASP A 40 -14.12 21.48 3.34
C ASP A 40 -14.56 20.01 3.45
N GLU A 41 -15.83 19.81 3.78
CA GLU A 41 -16.45 18.48 3.91
C GLU A 41 -16.33 17.63 2.64
N HIS A 42 -16.19 18.23 1.46
CA HIS A 42 -16.16 17.53 0.17
C HIS A 42 -14.74 17.23 -0.33
N VAL A 43 -13.69 17.55 0.44
CA VAL A 43 -12.30 17.30 -0.01
C VAL A 43 -12.01 15.80 -0.24
N TYR A 44 -12.84 14.88 0.27
CA TYR A 44 -12.75 13.45 -0.05
C TYR A 44 -12.91 13.14 -1.54
N GLN A 45 -13.60 13.99 -2.31
CA GLN A 45 -13.78 13.79 -3.75
C GLN A 45 -12.42 13.87 -4.46
N GLU A 46 -11.58 14.83 -4.06
CA GLU A 46 -10.20 14.96 -4.55
C GLU A 46 -9.34 13.77 -4.11
N TYR A 47 -9.52 13.28 -2.89
CA TYR A 47 -8.86 12.07 -2.41
C TYR A 47 -9.21 10.85 -3.28
N CYS A 48 -10.49 10.65 -3.58
CA CYS A 48 -10.97 9.56 -4.45
C CYS A 48 -10.40 9.68 -5.86
N ARG A 49 -10.44 10.89 -6.43
CA ARG A 49 -9.89 11.19 -7.76
C ARG A 49 -8.39 10.85 -7.84
N ARG A 50 -7.60 11.24 -6.84
CA ARG A 50 -6.15 10.96 -6.79
C ARG A 50 -5.86 9.46 -6.70
N LEU A 51 -6.61 8.72 -5.88
CA LEU A 51 -6.48 7.26 -5.80
C LEU A 51 -7.02 6.52 -7.04
N ALA A 52 -7.75 7.20 -7.91
CA ALA A 52 -8.51 6.62 -9.00
C ALA A 52 -9.53 5.56 -8.52
N ILE A 53 -10.21 5.86 -7.40
CA ILE A 53 -11.32 5.06 -6.88
C ILE A 53 -12.65 5.79 -7.16
N PRO A 54 -13.77 5.06 -7.32
CA PRO A 54 -15.05 5.68 -7.63
C PRO A 54 -15.56 6.51 -6.45
N ASP A 55 -16.01 7.73 -6.74
CA ASP A 55 -16.71 8.58 -5.76
C ASP A 55 -18.19 8.15 -5.70
N ILE A 56 -18.47 7.18 -4.83
CA ILE A 56 -19.81 6.62 -4.60
C ILE A 56 -20.49 7.21 -3.34
N TYR A 57 -19.94 8.31 -2.80
CA TYR A 57 -20.29 8.82 -1.48
C TYR A 57 -21.11 10.10 -1.57
N THR A 58 -22.16 10.16 -0.75
CA THR A 58 -23.08 11.31 -0.66
C THR A 58 -22.53 12.39 0.28
N ASP A 59 -21.84 11.97 1.35
CA ASP A 59 -21.29 12.86 2.36
C ASP A 59 -20.01 12.28 2.99
N ARG A 60 -19.34 13.09 3.82
CA ARG A 60 -18.11 12.71 4.53
C ARG A 60 -18.31 11.51 5.45
N LYS A 61 -19.48 11.35 6.07
CA LYS A 61 -19.75 10.26 7.01
C LYS A 61 -19.85 8.94 6.26
N GLN A 62 -20.54 8.91 5.12
CA GLN A 62 -20.63 7.75 4.25
C GLN A 62 -19.25 7.41 3.68
N PHE A 63 -18.48 8.41 3.23
CA PHE A 63 -17.09 8.21 2.80
C PHE A 63 -16.26 7.56 3.91
N THR A 64 -16.23 8.16 5.10
CA THR A 64 -15.47 7.66 6.26
C THR A 64 -15.87 6.22 6.59
N GLN A 65 -17.17 5.93 6.70
CA GLN A 65 -17.64 4.60 7.08
C GLN A 65 -17.36 3.55 6.00
N SER A 66 -17.65 3.86 4.75
CA SER A 66 -17.48 2.90 3.66
C SER A 66 -16.01 2.70 3.30
N TYR A 67 -15.23 3.78 3.16
CA TYR A 67 -13.84 3.69 2.75
C TYR A 67 -12.95 3.05 3.83
N LEU A 68 -13.22 3.26 5.11
CA LEU A 68 -12.43 2.63 6.17
C LEU A 68 -12.84 1.18 6.43
N PHE A 69 -14.15 0.90 6.51
CA PHE A 69 -14.64 -0.32 7.17
C PHE A 69 -15.46 -1.27 6.30
N SER A 70 -15.92 -0.86 5.11
CA SER A 70 -16.85 -1.69 4.34
C SER A 70 -16.16 -2.89 3.72
N GLU A 71 -16.73 -4.09 3.91
CA GLU A 71 -16.29 -5.30 3.22
C GLU A 71 -16.77 -5.34 1.76
N GLN A 72 -17.86 -4.62 1.45
CA GLN A 72 -18.49 -4.60 0.13
C GLN A 72 -17.82 -3.60 -0.82
N ASN A 73 -17.15 -2.58 -0.28
CA ASN A 73 -16.37 -1.66 -1.07
C ASN A 73 -14.98 -2.27 -1.35
N PRO A 74 -14.68 -2.66 -2.60
CA PRO A 74 -13.41 -3.29 -2.93
C PRO A 74 -12.20 -2.38 -2.72
N ASP A 75 -12.40 -1.06 -2.70
CA ASP A 75 -11.36 -0.05 -2.52
C ASP A 75 -11.14 0.33 -1.05
N SER A 76 -11.96 -0.20 -0.13
CA SER A 76 -11.84 0.14 1.29
C SER A 76 -10.52 -0.32 1.90
N MET A 77 -10.09 0.34 2.96
CA MET A 77 -8.93 -0.06 3.74
C MET A 77 -9.11 -1.48 4.29
N TYR A 78 -10.30 -1.78 4.81
CA TYR A 78 -10.63 -3.12 5.28
C TYR A 78 -10.47 -4.17 4.18
N ALA A 79 -11.04 -3.97 2.99
CA ALA A 79 -10.96 -4.93 1.89
C ALA A 79 -9.51 -5.13 1.41
N ASN A 80 -8.72 -4.06 1.34
CA ASN A 80 -7.30 -4.16 1.00
C ASN A 80 -6.50 -4.91 2.07
N LEU A 81 -6.77 -4.64 3.35
CA LEU A 81 -6.11 -5.35 4.44
C LEU A 81 -6.55 -6.81 4.52
N GLN A 82 -7.80 -7.13 4.19
CA GLN A 82 -8.29 -8.51 4.09
C GLN A 82 -7.54 -9.26 2.98
N ARG A 83 -7.33 -8.64 1.80
CA ARG A 83 -6.49 -9.23 0.75
C ARG A 83 -5.06 -9.45 1.22
N ALA A 84 -4.47 -8.53 1.99
CA ALA A 84 -3.16 -8.73 2.58
C ALA A 84 -3.15 -9.96 3.51
N PHE A 85 -4.16 -10.09 4.36
CA PHE A 85 -4.31 -11.24 5.24
C PHE A 85 -4.45 -12.56 4.48
N ASP A 86 -5.30 -12.60 3.45
CA ASP A 86 -5.51 -13.80 2.64
C ASP A 86 -4.20 -14.25 1.97
N ASN A 87 -3.40 -13.31 1.45
CA ASN A 87 -2.06 -13.59 0.93
C ASN A 87 -1.13 -14.13 2.04
N ALA A 88 -1.14 -13.52 3.23
CA ALA A 88 -0.31 -13.96 4.35
C ALA A 88 -0.69 -15.36 4.86
N VAL A 89 -1.97 -15.73 4.82
CA VAL A 89 -2.44 -17.08 5.20
C VAL A 89 -1.89 -18.14 4.26
N VAL A 90 -1.88 -17.88 2.94
CA VAL A 90 -1.25 -18.79 1.96
C VAL A 90 0.25 -18.94 2.23
N LEU A 91 0.89 -17.87 2.70
CA LEU A 91 2.32 -17.80 2.95
C LEU A 91 2.73 -18.12 4.40
N ARG A 92 1.86 -18.73 5.21
CA ARG A 92 2.10 -18.89 6.66
C ARG A 92 3.43 -19.60 6.97
N GLU A 93 3.83 -20.55 6.13
CA GLU A 93 5.10 -21.27 6.28
C GLU A 93 6.31 -20.37 5.96
N GLU A 94 6.17 -19.42 5.02
CA GLU A 94 7.22 -18.47 4.65
C GLU A 94 7.31 -17.29 5.61
N VAL A 95 6.17 -16.74 6.03
CA VAL A 95 6.15 -15.50 6.81
C VAL A 95 6.16 -15.72 8.31
N SER A 96 5.85 -16.93 8.79
CA SER A 96 5.58 -17.28 10.20
C SER A 96 4.24 -16.75 10.74
N SER A 97 3.76 -17.37 11.82
CA SER A 97 2.50 -16.96 12.47
C SER A 97 2.67 -15.63 13.22
N GLU A 98 3.86 -15.37 13.73
CA GLU A 98 4.24 -14.18 14.47
C GLU A 98 4.15 -12.92 13.60
N VAL A 99 4.65 -13.00 12.36
CA VAL A 99 4.56 -11.88 11.40
C VAL A 99 3.12 -11.68 10.94
N LEU A 100 2.42 -12.78 10.63
CA LEU A 100 1.01 -12.74 10.19
C LEU A 100 0.10 -12.11 11.25
N ALA A 101 0.37 -12.36 12.54
CA ALA A 101 -0.44 -11.85 13.65
C ALA A 101 -0.62 -10.33 13.61
N TYR A 102 0.37 -9.56 13.17
CA TYR A 102 0.24 -8.10 13.06
C TYR A 102 -0.79 -7.66 12.00
N ILE A 103 -0.95 -8.42 10.92
CA ILE A 103 -2.00 -8.16 9.92
C ILE A 103 -3.38 -8.51 10.50
N GLN A 104 -3.48 -9.62 11.23
CA GLN A 104 -4.72 -9.99 11.94
C GLN A 104 -5.12 -8.91 12.96
N MET A 105 -4.18 -8.45 13.79
CA MET A 105 -4.42 -7.38 14.76
C MET A 105 -4.86 -6.08 14.10
N SER A 106 -4.29 -5.76 12.93
CA SER A 106 -4.71 -4.62 12.11
C SER A 106 -6.18 -4.75 11.65
N LEU A 107 -6.59 -5.94 11.18
CA LEU A 107 -7.98 -6.22 10.78
C LEU A 107 -8.94 -6.14 11.96
N ASP A 108 -8.58 -6.76 13.08
CA ASP A 108 -9.41 -6.79 14.29
C ASP A 108 -9.62 -5.38 14.83
N THR A 109 -8.59 -4.54 14.75
CA THR A 109 -8.66 -3.12 15.12
C THR A 109 -9.62 -2.35 14.22
N LEU A 110 -9.55 -2.54 12.90
CA LEU A 110 -10.51 -1.91 11.97
C LEU A 110 -11.96 -2.34 12.27
N LYS A 111 -12.20 -3.63 12.52
CA LYS A 111 -13.53 -4.15 12.88
C LYS A 111 -14.04 -3.55 14.18
N ALA A 112 -13.20 -3.50 15.20
CA ALA A 112 -13.57 -2.95 16.50
C ALA A 112 -13.87 -1.44 16.41
N ALA A 113 -13.11 -0.71 15.59
CA ALA A 113 -13.27 0.74 15.42
C ALA A 113 -14.61 1.12 14.76
N GLN A 114 -15.16 0.30 13.86
CA GLN A 114 -16.36 0.61 13.08
C GLN A 114 -17.57 1.05 13.95
N GLY A 115 -17.75 0.43 15.11
CA GLY A 115 -18.84 0.74 16.06
C GLY A 115 -18.49 1.73 17.16
N GLY A 116 -17.26 2.26 17.18
CA GLY A 116 -16.75 3.14 18.24
C GLY A 116 -17.23 4.58 18.11
N ALA A 117 -17.13 5.34 19.22
CA ALA A 117 -17.49 6.76 19.25
C ALA A 117 -16.47 7.66 18.51
N ALA A 118 -15.19 7.26 18.47
CA ALA A 118 -14.10 7.98 17.82
C ALA A 118 -13.26 7.03 16.94
N PRO A 119 -13.85 6.50 15.84
CA PRO A 119 -13.25 5.43 15.03
C PRO A 119 -11.87 5.80 14.46
N VAL A 120 -11.67 7.05 14.07
CA VAL A 120 -10.42 7.52 13.45
C VAL A 120 -9.24 7.48 14.42
N MET A 121 -9.46 7.76 15.72
CA MET A 121 -8.39 7.75 16.72
C MET A 121 -7.81 6.35 16.94
N GLU A 122 -8.61 5.31 16.76
CA GLU A 122 -8.17 3.92 16.91
C GLU A 122 -7.31 3.45 15.73
N LEU A 123 -7.34 4.15 14.60
CA LEU A 123 -6.61 3.75 13.39
C LEU A 123 -5.10 3.91 13.51
N GLN A 124 -4.61 4.74 14.44
CA GLN A 124 -3.17 4.83 14.72
C GLN A 124 -2.57 3.44 15.05
N LYS A 125 -3.31 2.61 15.79
CA LYS A 125 -2.88 1.24 16.11
C LYS A 125 -2.69 0.38 14.85
N VAL A 126 -3.52 0.59 13.81
CA VAL A 126 -3.37 -0.08 12.52
C VAL A 126 -2.04 0.30 11.88
N THR A 127 -1.67 1.59 11.89
CA THR A 127 -0.35 2.00 11.38
C THR A 127 0.81 1.40 12.18
N ASP A 128 0.69 1.35 13.50
CA ASP A 128 1.71 0.75 14.39
C ASP A 128 1.88 -0.74 14.12
N TYR A 129 0.78 -1.47 13.95
CA TYR A 129 0.81 -2.89 13.62
C TYR A 129 1.38 -3.16 12.22
N LEU A 130 1.10 -2.32 11.23
CA LEU A 130 1.73 -2.45 9.90
C LEU A 130 3.24 -2.16 9.92
N LEU A 131 3.68 -1.23 10.76
CA LEU A 131 5.11 -1.00 11.00
C LEU A 131 5.75 -2.21 11.70
N ALA A 132 5.09 -2.75 12.73
CA ALA A 132 5.54 -3.95 13.43
C ALA A 132 5.57 -5.18 12.51
N PHE A 133 4.59 -5.33 11.61
CA PHE A 133 4.57 -6.34 10.55
C PHE A 133 5.84 -6.25 9.70
N TRP A 134 6.21 -5.07 9.21
CA TRP A 134 7.41 -4.93 8.38
C TRP A 134 8.70 -5.16 9.16
N GLY A 135 8.76 -4.77 10.43
CA GLY A 135 9.92 -5.07 11.29
C GLY A 135 10.05 -6.58 11.52
N ALA A 136 8.95 -7.23 11.93
CA ALA A 136 8.89 -8.67 12.14
C ALA A 136 9.19 -9.45 10.84
N ALA A 137 8.70 -8.98 9.71
CA ALA A 137 8.99 -9.60 8.42
C ALA A 137 10.48 -9.51 8.05
N ASP A 138 11.18 -8.45 8.46
CA ASP A 138 12.61 -8.33 8.22
C ASP A 138 13.44 -9.29 9.09
N ASP A 139 13.01 -9.48 10.34
CA ASP A 139 13.71 -10.28 11.34
C ASP A 139 13.42 -11.78 11.24
N TYR A 140 12.16 -12.17 11.00
CA TYR A 140 11.71 -13.57 11.12
C TYR A 140 11.54 -14.31 9.80
N VAL A 141 11.41 -13.62 8.66
CA VAL A 141 11.35 -14.29 7.35
C VAL A 141 12.75 -14.74 6.95
N GLU A 142 13.00 -16.04 7.01
CA GLU A 142 14.33 -16.60 6.78
C GLU A 142 14.82 -16.38 5.34
N ASN A 143 13.94 -16.60 4.37
CA ASN A 143 14.28 -16.52 2.95
C ASN A 143 14.49 -15.05 2.51
N GLU A 144 15.71 -14.72 2.06
CA GLU A 144 16.06 -13.36 1.62
C GLU A 144 15.22 -12.90 0.42
N GLU A 145 15.04 -13.76 -0.57
CA GLU A 145 14.23 -13.46 -1.76
C GLU A 145 12.79 -13.13 -1.36
N SER A 146 12.20 -13.87 -0.42
CA SER A 146 10.84 -13.61 0.08
C SER A 146 10.72 -12.22 0.72
N ARG A 147 11.70 -11.84 1.55
CA ARG A 147 11.78 -10.47 2.10
C ARG A 147 11.92 -9.42 1.02
N ASN A 148 12.75 -9.68 0.00
CA ASN A 148 12.95 -8.75 -1.10
C ASN A 148 11.70 -8.60 -1.96
N VAL A 149 10.95 -9.66 -2.23
CA VAL A 149 9.68 -9.62 -2.98
C VAL A 149 8.61 -8.81 -2.23
N ILE A 150 8.44 -9.01 -0.92
CA ILE A 150 7.53 -8.18 -0.09
C ILE A 150 7.93 -6.70 -0.19
N LYS A 151 9.24 -6.41 -0.09
CA LYS A 151 9.77 -5.04 -0.19
C LYS A 151 9.58 -4.44 -1.59
N CYS A 152 9.70 -5.24 -2.65
CA CYS A 152 9.42 -4.80 -4.02
C CYS A 152 7.97 -4.33 -4.15
N GLY A 153 7.01 -5.15 -3.70
CA GLY A 153 5.60 -4.77 -3.70
C GLY A 153 5.34 -3.49 -2.89
N LYS A 154 5.90 -3.42 -1.68
CA LYS A 154 5.82 -2.23 -0.82
C LYS A 154 6.33 -0.97 -1.52
N TYR A 155 7.57 -0.95 -2.01
CA TYR A 155 8.13 0.28 -2.57
C TYR A 155 7.48 0.68 -3.90
N LEU A 156 7.04 -0.29 -4.69
CA LEU A 156 6.29 -0.01 -5.92
C LEU A 156 4.94 0.66 -5.62
N GLU A 157 4.18 0.13 -4.66
CA GLU A 157 2.92 0.75 -4.22
C GLU A 157 3.14 2.15 -3.63
N ARG A 158 4.19 2.33 -2.84
CA ARG A 158 4.52 3.63 -2.25
C ARG A 158 4.86 4.67 -3.33
N LEU A 159 5.60 4.29 -4.36
CA LEU A 159 5.90 5.17 -5.49
C LEU A 159 4.64 5.56 -6.26
N ASP A 160 3.72 4.60 -6.48
CA ASP A 160 2.42 4.84 -7.11
C ASP A 160 1.64 5.89 -6.30
N LEU A 161 1.48 5.68 -5.00
CA LEU A 161 0.75 6.60 -4.13
C LEU A 161 1.43 7.96 -4.02
N TYR A 162 2.75 8.01 -3.94
CA TYR A 162 3.50 9.27 -3.89
C TYR A 162 3.35 10.07 -5.18
N PHE A 163 3.32 9.40 -6.32
CA PHE A 163 3.06 10.07 -7.60
C PHE A 163 1.63 10.63 -7.66
N ARG A 164 0.62 9.84 -7.29
CA ARG A 164 -0.80 10.23 -7.26
C ARG A 164 -1.10 11.40 -6.33
N PHE A 165 -0.42 11.47 -5.19
CA PHE A 165 -0.62 12.49 -4.16
C PHE A 165 0.36 13.66 -4.23
N ASP A 166 1.03 13.84 -5.36
CA ASP A 166 1.99 14.93 -5.58
C ASP A 166 3.09 15.03 -4.49
N SER A 167 3.53 13.89 -3.96
CA SER A 167 4.60 13.86 -2.97
C SER A 167 5.90 14.46 -3.55
N PRO A 168 6.75 15.08 -2.73
CA PRO A 168 8.02 15.65 -3.17
C PRO A 168 8.90 14.64 -3.91
N VAL A 169 9.52 15.06 -5.01
CA VAL A 169 10.42 14.21 -5.83
C VAL A 169 11.52 13.58 -4.98
N ALA A 170 12.09 14.31 -4.03
CA ALA A 170 13.12 13.81 -3.12
C ALA A 170 12.65 12.61 -2.24
N MET A 171 11.35 12.51 -1.93
CA MET A 171 10.81 11.33 -1.26
C MET A 171 10.68 10.15 -2.22
N MET A 172 10.29 10.40 -3.47
CA MET A 172 10.22 9.37 -4.50
C MET A 172 11.59 8.80 -4.84
N GLU A 173 12.63 9.63 -4.95
CA GLU A 173 14.01 9.20 -5.22
C GLU A 173 14.54 8.21 -4.16
N LYS A 174 14.17 8.43 -2.89
CA LYS A 174 14.51 7.52 -1.80
C LYS A 174 13.84 6.15 -1.97
N GLU A 175 12.55 6.13 -2.29
CA GLU A 175 11.82 4.87 -2.45
C GLU A 175 12.21 4.15 -3.76
N TYR A 176 12.48 4.90 -4.83
CA TYR A 176 13.09 4.40 -6.08
C TYR A 176 14.41 3.69 -5.80
N SER A 177 15.31 4.33 -5.04
CA SER A 177 16.63 3.73 -4.73
C SER A 177 16.49 2.42 -3.96
N LYS A 178 15.54 2.37 -3.02
CA LYS A 178 15.23 1.15 -2.26
C LYS A 178 14.64 0.06 -3.15
N LEU A 179 13.70 0.41 -4.04
CA LEU A 179 13.10 -0.55 -4.97
C LEU A 179 14.14 -1.13 -5.93
N ASN A 180 14.94 -0.27 -6.58
CA ASN A 180 15.97 -0.71 -7.52
C ASN A 180 16.96 -1.69 -6.87
N ASN A 181 17.39 -1.44 -5.63
CA ASN A 181 18.28 -2.36 -4.90
C ASN A 181 17.68 -3.74 -4.62
N ARG A 182 16.34 -3.84 -4.55
CA ARG A 182 15.63 -5.10 -4.27
C ARG A 182 15.30 -5.85 -5.55
N MET A 183 15.00 -5.14 -6.65
CA MET A 183 14.77 -5.72 -7.98
C MET A 183 15.96 -6.56 -8.45
N GLU A 184 17.19 -6.16 -8.10
CA GLU A 184 18.42 -6.91 -8.42
C GLU A 184 18.57 -8.23 -7.61
N ARG A 185 17.69 -8.48 -6.62
CA ARG A 185 17.79 -9.61 -5.67
C ARG A 185 16.57 -10.51 -5.65
N VAL A 186 15.73 -10.45 -6.68
CA VAL A 186 14.54 -11.28 -6.84
C VAL A 186 14.56 -11.94 -8.22
N SER A 187 13.98 -13.13 -8.33
CA SER A 187 13.83 -13.83 -9.61
C SER A 187 12.61 -13.39 -10.42
N LEU A 188 11.87 -12.37 -9.95
CA LEU A 188 10.77 -11.76 -10.68
C LEU A 188 11.26 -10.99 -11.93
N PRO A 189 10.55 -11.06 -13.06
CA PRO A 189 10.80 -10.19 -14.21
C PRO A 189 10.74 -8.72 -13.77
N CYS A 190 11.85 -8.00 -13.93
CA CYS A 190 12.01 -6.63 -13.49
C CYS A 190 12.51 -5.76 -14.64
N SER A 191 11.81 -4.66 -14.93
CA SER A 191 12.20 -3.66 -15.93
C SER A 191 12.73 -2.41 -15.25
N LYS A 192 14.07 -2.33 -15.16
CA LYS A 192 14.74 -1.11 -14.68
C LYS A 192 14.49 0.08 -15.61
N GLU A 193 14.44 -0.17 -16.92
CA GLU A 193 14.16 0.84 -17.93
C GLU A 193 12.82 1.52 -17.70
N HIS A 194 11.77 0.76 -17.37
CA HIS A 194 10.46 1.33 -17.05
C HIS A 194 10.49 2.12 -15.74
N LEU A 195 11.18 1.61 -14.71
CA LEU A 195 11.30 2.31 -13.43
C LEU A 195 12.08 3.65 -13.57
N ASP A 196 13.15 3.65 -14.37
CA ASP A 196 13.95 4.84 -14.68
C ASP A 196 13.12 5.87 -15.47
N ALA A 197 12.36 5.42 -16.47
CA ALA A 197 11.48 6.28 -17.25
C ALA A 197 10.36 6.90 -16.40
N PHE A 198 9.78 6.14 -15.48
CA PHE A 198 8.83 6.67 -14.48
C PHE A 198 9.46 7.77 -13.63
N MET A 199 10.68 7.53 -13.12
CA MET A 199 11.37 8.51 -12.28
C MET A 199 11.75 9.79 -13.05
N ASP A 200 12.14 9.66 -14.31
CA ASP A 200 12.43 10.78 -15.21
C ASP A 200 11.21 11.69 -15.43
N ILE A 201 10.02 11.10 -15.64
CA ILE A 201 8.75 11.86 -15.73
C ILE A 201 8.50 12.65 -14.43
N ALA A 202 8.73 12.01 -13.28
CA ALA A 202 8.53 12.64 -11.97
C ALA A 202 9.51 13.80 -11.73
N GLN A 203 10.76 13.69 -12.18
CA GLN A 203 11.81 14.70 -12.02
C GLN A 203 11.64 15.90 -12.97
N LYS A 204 11.22 15.67 -14.22
CA LYS A 204 10.99 16.72 -15.21
C LYS A 204 9.74 17.56 -14.96
N GLY A 205 8.95 17.24 -13.93
CA GLY A 205 7.70 17.93 -13.62
C GLY A 205 6.60 17.66 -14.66
N GLU A 206 6.70 16.54 -15.40
CA GLU A 206 5.75 16.17 -16.45
C GLU A 206 4.56 15.35 -15.93
N ARG A 207 4.37 15.28 -14.60
CA ARG A 207 3.41 14.38 -13.93
C ARG A 207 1.99 14.51 -14.50
N GLN A 208 1.50 15.73 -14.67
CA GLN A 208 0.14 15.97 -15.18
C GLN A 208 -0.01 15.61 -16.66
N ARG A 209 1.05 15.83 -17.47
CA ARG A 209 1.01 15.60 -18.92
C ARG A 209 1.14 14.12 -19.25
N ARG A 210 1.96 13.39 -18.51
CA ARG A 210 2.32 11.98 -18.75
C ARG A 210 1.84 11.07 -17.61
N TYR A 211 0.72 11.43 -17.00
CA TYR A 211 0.20 10.77 -15.81
C TYR A 211 -0.07 9.28 -16.04
N THR A 212 -0.86 8.96 -17.07
CA THR A 212 -1.20 7.57 -17.42
C THR A 212 0.03 6.76 -17.81
N GLU A 213 0.90 7.34 -18.64
CA GLU A 213 2.15 6.72 -19.07
C GLU A 213 3.05 6.38 -17.88
N ALA A 214 3.22 7.30 -16.93
CA ALA A 214 4.01 7.06 -15.73
C ALA A 214 3.48 5.89 -14.90
N LEU A 215 2.17 5.81 -14.71
CA LEU A 215 1.55 4.72 -13.97
C LEU A 215 1.63 3.37 -14.71
N GLU A 216 1.55 3.36 -16.04
CA GLU A 216 1.76 2.17 -16.87
C GLU A 216 3.21 1.67 -16.81
N LEU A 217 4.18 2.59 -16.88
CA LEU A 217 5.60 2.28 -16.69
C LEU A 217 5.86 1.67 -15.32
N LEU A 218 5.34 2.29 -14.25
CA LEU A 218 5.49 1.75 -12.91
C LEU A 218 4.78 0.40 -12.73
N GLY A 219 3.57 0.26 -13.25
CA GLY A 219 2.79 -0.98 -13.17
C GLY A 219 3.41 -2.15 -13.92
N SER A 220 4.21 -1.87 -14.95
CA SER A 220 4.95 -2.88 -15.73
C SER A 220 6.42 -3.02 -15.31
N ALA A 221 6.86 -2.32 -14.26
CA ALA A 221 8.23 -2.40 -13.77
C ALA A 221 8.55 -3.76 -13.13
N ILE A 222 7.54 -4.47 -12.62
CA ILE A 222 7.68 -5.82 -12.04
C ILE A 222 6.56 -6.71 -12.59
N GLY A 223 6.93 -7.80 -13.26
CA GLY A 223 6.00 -8.78 -13.83
C GLY A 223 5.61 -9.84 -12.80
N VAL A 224 4.35 -9.81 -12.37
CA VAL A 224 3.79 -10.73 -11.35
C VAL A 224 2.37 -11.14 -11.71
#